data_AF-A0A2N3DJL7-F1
#
_entry.id   AF-A0A2N3DJL7-F1
#
_cell.length_a   1.000
_cell.length_b   1.000
_cell.length_c   1.000
_cell.angle_alpha   90.00
_cell.angle_beta   90.00
_cell.angle_gamma   90.00
#
_symmetry.space_group_name_H-M   'P 1'
#
loop_
_entity.id
_entity.type
_entity.pdbx_description
1 polymer ?
#
loop_
_entity_poly.entity_id
_entity_poly.type
_entity_poly.pdbx_seq_one_letter_code
_entity_poly.pdbx_strand_id
1 'polypeptide(L)' 'MSWTDERIDQLRSMWEKGLTASQIADELGGVSRNAVIGKAHRLGLKSRPSPVKATEKVAKPVKPAPAAPRPV' A
#
# COMPACT_ATOMS: atom_id res chain seq x y z
N MET A 1 -11.34 -6.05 11.79
CA MET A 1 -9.98 -6.24 12.34
C MET A 1 -9.67 -5.06 13.24
N SER A 2 -9.64 -5.25 14.56
CA SER A 2 -9.29 -4.18 15.49
C SER A 2 -7.77 -4.01 15.54
N TRP A 3 -7.31 -2.76 15.50
CA TRP A 3 -5.92 -2.41 15.82
C TRP A 3 -5.76 -2.46 17.33
N THR A 4 -5.35 -3.60 17.86
CA THR A 4 -4.99 -3.77 19.26
C THR A 4 -3.67 -3.05 19.55
N ASP A 5 -3.46 -2.64 20.80
CA ASP A 5 -2.22 -1.97 21.22
C ASP A 5 -0.98 -2.82 20.92
N GLU A 6 -1.05 -4.14 21.10
CA GLU A 6 0.05 -5.05 20.77
C GLU A 6 0.42 -5.00 19.28
N ARG A 7 -0.58 -4.91 18.38
CA ARG A 7 -0.33 -4.75 16.93
C ARG A 7 0.21 -3.38 16.57
N ILE A 8 -0.21 -2.35 17.29
CA ILE A 8 0.30 -0.99 17.11
C ILE A 8 1.78 -0.93 17.50
N ASP A 9 2.14 -1.59 18.61
CA ASP A 9 3.50 -1.66 19.10
C ASP A 9 4.41 -2.43 18.13
N GLN A 10 3.96 -3.61 17.66
CA GLN A 10 4.65 -4.39 16.63
C GLN A 10 4.84 -3.58 15.33
N LEU A 11 3.79 -2.91 14.85
CA LEU A 11 3.88 -2.04 13.68
C LEU A 11 4.94 -0.96 13.89
N ARG A 12 4.94 -0.28 15.05
CA ARG A 12 5.89 0.78 15.34
C ARG A 12 7.32 0.25 15.40
N SER A 13 7.54 -0.87 16.08
CA SER A 13 8.85 -1.52 16.19
C SER A 13 9.41 -1.90 14.82
N MET A 14 8.61 -2.55 13.97
CA MET A 14 9.03 -2.93 12.62
C MET A 14 9.21 -1.71 11.69
N TRP A 15 8.40 -0.67 11.87
CA TRP A 15 8.51 0.57 11.12
C TRP A 15 9.83 1.30 11.41
N GLU A 16 10.21 1.41 12.69
CA GLU A 16 11.49 1.99 13.13
C GLU A 16 12.69 1.15 12.64
N LYS A 17 12.55 -0.18 12.60
CA LYS A 17 13.53 -1.09 11.97
C LYS A 17 13.66 -0.88 10.46
N GLY A 18 12.76 -0.13 9.84
CA GLY A 18 12.77 0.13 8.40
C GLY A 18 12.19 -1.00 7.55
N LEU A 19 11.30 -1.82 8.09
CA LEU A 19 10.53 -2.77 7.27
C LEU A 19 9.53 -2.02 6.39
N THR A 20 9.21 -2.59 5.23
CA THR A 20 8.19 -2.03 4.34
C THR A 20 6.80 -2.41 4.82
N ALA A 21 5.79 -1.59 4.49
CA ALA A 21 4.41 -1.86 4.87
C ALA A 21 3.86 -3.21 4.37
N SER A 22 4.39 -3.75 3.27
CA SER A 22 4.01 -5.10 2.80
C SER A 22 4.56 -6.17 3.74
N GLN A 23 5.85 -6.09 4.08
CA GLN A 23 6.49 -7.01 5.03
C GLN A 23 5.81 -6.97 6.40
N ILE A 24 5.52 -5.76 6.90
CA ILE A 24 4.81 -5.58 8.18
C ILE A 24 3.40 -6.18 8.11
N ALA A 25 2.72 -6.09 6.95
CA ALA A 25 1.41 -6.68 6.77
C ALA A 25 1.46 -8.22 6.77
N ASP A 26 2.47 -8.79 6.12
CA ASP A 26 2.73 -10.24 6.14
C ASP A 26 3.04 -10.73 7.56
N GLU A 27 3.83 -9.96 8.33
CA GLU A 27 4.26 -10.31 9.68
C GLU A 27 3.15 -10.16 10.74
N LEU A 28 2.34 -9.10 10.63
CA LEU A 28 1.16 -8.93 11.50
C LEU A 28 0.04 -9.92 11.17
N GLY A 29 -0.06 -10.35 9.90
CA GLY A 29 -1.10 -11.25 9.39
C GLY A 29 -2.51 -10.66 9.39
N GLY A 30 -3.35 -10.94 8.39
CA GLY A 30 -4.75 -10.47 8.40
C GLY A 30 -4.93 -8.93 8.39
N VAL A 31 -3.90 -8.18 8.01
CA VAL A 31 -3.95 -6.75 7.68
C VAL A 31 -3.31 -6.56 6.31
N SER A 32 -3.82 -5.62 5.51
CA SER A 32 -3.24 -5.32 4.19
C SER A 32 -2.17 -4.25 4.28
N ARG A 33 -1.28 -4.20 3.28
CA ARG A 33 -0.29 -3.11 3.12
C ARG A 33 -0.91 -1.73 3.29
N ASN A 34 -2.07 -1.50 2.68
CA ASN A 34 -2.77 -0.21 2.78
C ASN A 34 -3.28 0.08 4.19
N ALA A 35 -3.71 -0.94 4.94
CA ALA A 35 -4.11 -0.78 6.33
C ALA A 35 -2.93 -0.38 7.21
N VAL A 36 -1.75 -0.98 6.99
CA VAL A 36 -0.50 -0.63 7.68
C VAL A 36 -0.08 0.82 7.35
N ILE A 37 -0.08 1.21 6.08
CA ILE A 37 0.24 2.60 5.66
C ILE A 37 -0.74 3.59 6.31
N GLY A 38 -2.04 3.30 6.25
CA GLY A 38 -3.07 4.14 6.83
C GLY A 38 -2.92 4.28 8.34
N LYS A 39 -2.58 3.21 9.06
CA LYS A 39 -2.33 3.25 10.50
C LYS A 39 -1.05 4.02 10.83
N ALA A 40 0.04 3.79 10.10
CA ALA A 40 1.30 4.52 10.28
C ALA A 40 1.12 6.02 10.10
N HIS A 41 0.36 6.45 9.07
CA HIS A 41 0.00 7.85 8.87
C HIS A 41 -0.80 8.44 10.03
N ARG A 42 -1.79 7.70 10.56
CA ARG A 42 -2.58 8.16 11.72
C ARG A 42 -1.75 8.26 13.00
N LEU A 43 -0.71 7.44 13.14
CA LEU A 43 0.23 7.47 14.26
C LEU A 43 1.30 8.55 14.10
N GLY A 44 1.33 9.29 12.98
CA GLY A 44 2.35 10.31 12.71
C GLY A 44 3.74 9.73 12.47
N LEU A 45 3.85 8.43 12.16
CA LEU A 45 5.13 7.80 11.85
C LEU A 45 5.71 8.42 10.57
N LYS A 46 7.02 8.68 10.58
CA LYS A 46 7.70 9.36 9.47
C LYS A 46 7.46 8.59 8.18
N SER A 47 6.82 9.25 7.21
CA SER A 47 6.62 8.70 5.87
C SER A 47 7.98 8.41 5.27
N ARG A 48 8.31 7.14 5.11
CA ARG A 48 9.55 6.78 4.44
C ARG A 48 9.42 7.21 2.97
N PRO A 49 10.33 8.02 2.43
CA PRO A 49 10.36 8.27 0.99
C PRO A 49 10.53 6.89 0.33
N SER A 50 9.53 6.52 -0.46
CA SER A 50 9.52 5.23 -1.12
C SER A 50 10.75 5.15 -2.02
N PRO A 51 11.65 4.15 -1.86
CA PRO A 51 12.82 4.01 -2.73
C PRO A 51 12.45 3.69 -4.18
N VAL A 52 11.16 3.40 -4.47
CA VAL A 52 10.65 3.30 -5.84
C VAL A 52 10.55 4.67 -6.48
N LYS A 53 11.70 5.26 -6.78
CA LYS A 53 11.84 6.01 -8.02
C LYS A 53 11.61 5.03 -9.17
N ALA A 54 10.46 5.18 -9.79
CA ALA A 54 10.24 4.98 -11.22
C ALA A 54 10.70 3.65 -11.84
N THR A 55 9.94 2.58 -11.60
CA THR A 55 9.70 1.64 -12.70
C THR A 55 8.19 1.64 -12.96
N GLU A 56 7.84 2.40 -14.00
CA GLU A 56 6.83 1.99 -14.97
C GLU A 56 5.54 1.39 -14.38
N LYS A 57 4.64 2.26 -13.91
CA LYS A 57 3.23 2.01 -14.21
C LYS A 57 3.05 2.25 -15.70
N VAL A 58 3.42 1.26 -16.51
CA VAL A 58 2.79 1.06 -17.82
C VAL A 58 1.31 1.05 -17.52
N ALA A 59 0.66 2.09 -18.00
CA ALA A 59 -0.76 2.27 -17.94
C ALA A 59 -1.42 0.97 -18.40
N LYS A 60 -2.33 0.46 -17.56
CA LYS A 60 -3.30 -0.55 -17.95
C LYS A 60 -3.81 -0.21 -19.35
N PRO A 61 -3.72 -1.10 -20.36
CA PRO A 61 -4.28 -0.80 -21.66
C PRO A 61 -5.78 -0.61 -21.46
N VAL A 62 -6.23 0.63 -21.63
CA VAL A 62 -7.63 0.96 -21.75
C VAL A 62 -8.08 0.21 -23.00
N LYS A 63 -8.87 -0.86 -22.82
CA LYS A 63 -9.51 -1.56 -23.93
C LYS A 63 -10.23 -0.50 -24.77
N PRO A 64 -9.90 -0.28 -26.06
CA PRO A 64 -10.76 0.52 -26.90
C PRO A 64 -12.06 -0.25 -27.06
N ALA A 65 -13.16 0.31 -26.52
CA ALA A 65 -14.49 -0.13 -26.90
C ALA A 65 -14.60 0.02 -28.43
N PRO A 66 -15.05 -1.02 -29.17
CA PRO A 66 -15.26 -0.89 -30.60
C PRO A 66 -16.47 0.05 -30.82
N ALA A 67 -16.19 1.30 -31.16
CA ALA A 67 -17.22 2.19 -31.67
C ALA A 67 -17.59 1.68 -33.07
N ALA A 68 -18.83 1.21 -33.18
CA ALA A 68 -19.44 0.69 -34.39
C ALA A 68 -19.28 1.64 -35.60
N PRO A 69 -19.10 1.12 -36.83
CA PRO A 69 -19.09 1.95 -38.02
C PRO A 69 -20.51 2.49 -38.25
N ARG A 70 -20.62 3.81 -38.40
CA ARG A 70 -21.85 4.44 -38.91
C ARG A 70 -21.84 4.23 -40.44
N PRO A 71 -22.86 3.59 -41.04
CA PRO A 71 -22.98 3.59 -42.49
C PRO A 71 -23.55 4.94 -42.97
N VAL A 72 -23.10 5.31 -44.18
CA VAL A 72 -23.55 6.45 -44.98
C VAL A 72 -24.95 6.25 -45.53
#